data_AF-A0A3M8EHI3-F1
#
_entry.id   AF-A0A3M8EHI3-F1
#
_cell.length_a   1.000
_cell.length_b   1.000
_cell.length_c   1.000
_cell.angle_alpha   90.00
_cell.angle_beta   90.00
_cell.angle_gamma   90.00
#
_symmetry.space_group_name_H-M   'P 1'
#
loop_
_entity.id
_entity.type
_entity.pdbx_description
1 polymer ?
#
loop_
_entity_poly.entity_id
_entity_poly.type
_entity_poly.pdbx_seq_one_letter_code
_entity_poly.pdbx_strand_id
1 'polypeptide(L)'
;MNANKLSTGTGRYIHLFPLAMILPGLITCFAYAGISQNYWGLFGLLAIIAFAGMLSGGLLGFLFGIPKLNRNYNPGEDYDRSTKYLPNTNLEDVSDWLTKIIIGVTLTQLGKIPGYLRSLADYLIDNSSLVLQVDSARPFLIALIIYSLFAGFVTGYFYTRIYLPNLFSIMEENRRQKAEIALWREEVRKKEEQLCNHPNSEGKPS
;
A
#
# COMPACT_ATOMS: atom_id res chain seq x y z
N MET A 1 -17.26 32.37 -4.57
CA MET A 1 -17.80 31.74 -3.34
C MET A 1 -16.81 30.69 -2.86
N ASN A 2 -16.50 30.73 -1.56
CA ASN A 2 -15.31 30.15 -0.91
C ASN A 2 -15.12 28.63 -1.10
N ALA A 3 -13.97 28.22 -1.63
CA ALA A 3 -13.52 26.83 -1.70
C ALA A 3 -12.23 26.56 -0.90
N ASN A 4 -11.99 27.30 0.19
CA ASN A 4 -10.98 26.92 1.18
C ASN A 4 -11.62 25.98 2.20
N LYS A 5 -11.86 24.73 1.80
CA LYS A 5 -12.26 23.67 2.72
C LYS A 5 -11.03 23.25 3.51
N LEU A 6 -11.04 23.51 4.82
CA LEU A 6 -10.03 23.07 5.79
C LEU A 6 -9.72 21.56 5.61
N SER A 7 -8.54 21.24 5.07
CA SER A 7 -7.99 19.88 5.00
C SER A 7 -6.77 19.70 5.92
N THR A 8 -6.60 20.55 6.93
CA THR A 8 -5.34 20.63 7.68
C THR A 8 -5.25 19.74 8.92
N GLY A 9 -6.29 18.96 9.25
CA GLY A 9 -6.30 18.11 10.46
C GLY A 9 -5.98 16.62 10.23
N THR A 10 -6.62 15.97 9.25
CA THR A 10 -6.64 14.50 9.15
C THR A 10 -5.42 13.91 8.47
N GLY A 11 -4.82 14.63 7.51
CA GLY A 11 -3.70 14.12 6.70
C GLY A 11 -2.44 13.78 7.51
N ARG A 12 -2.19 14.50 8.61
CA ARG A 12 -0.98 14.28 9.42
C ARG A 12 -1.03 12.96 10.19
N TYR A 13 -2.20 12.56 10.69
CA TYR A 13 -2.35 11.31 11.45
C TYR A 13 -2.18 10.05 10.59
N ILE A 14 -2.46 10.14 9.29
CA ILE A 14 -2.35 8.99 8.37
C ILE A 14 -0.88 8.57 8.21
N HIS A 15 0.06 9.52 8.21
CA HIS A 15 1.48 9.22 8.14
C HIS A 15 2.12 8.89 9.50
N LEU A 16 1.47 9.24 10.62
CA LEU A 16 1.96 8.89 11.97
C LEU A 16 1.89 7.38 12.23
N PHE A 17 0.89 6.69 11.70
CA PHE A 17 0.71 5.25 11.88
C PHE A 17 1.88 4.41 11.32
N PRO A 18 2.28 4.53 10.05
CA PRO A 18 3.43 3.79 9.54
C PRO A 18 4.73 4.21 10.23
N LEU A 19 4.88 5.49 10.56
CA LEU A 19 6.05 5.97 11.33
C LEU A 19 6.13 5.27 12.69
N ALA A 20 5.01 5.14 13.40
CA ALA A 20 4.93 4.43 14.68
C ALA A 20 5.25 2.92 14.56
N MET A 21 5.06 2.32 13.38
CA MET A 21 5.40 0.91 13.11
C MET A 21 6.85 0.71 12.65
N ILE A 22 7.54 1.77 12.22
CA ILE A 22 8.92 1.68 11.69
C ILE A 22 9.94 2.09 12.76
N LEU A 23 9.62 3.13 13.53
CA LEU A 23 10.54 3.69 14.52
C LEU A 23 10.97 2.68 15.59
N PRO A 24 10.10 1.86 16.19
CA PRO A 24 10.54 0.90 17.21
C PRO A 24 11.54 -0.10 16.65
N GLY A 25 11.32 -0.62 15.44
CA GLY A 25 12.27 -1.53 14.78
C GLY A 25 13.64 -0.90 14.56
N LEU A 26 13.68 0.34 14.05
CA LEU A 26 14.94 1.06 13.87
C LEU A 26 15.64 1.38 15.19
N ILE A 27 14.89 1.79 16.22
CA ILE A 27 15.41 2.06 17.57
C ILE A 27 16.01 0.77 18.15
N THR A 28 15.33 -0.36 18.02
CA THR A 28 15.79 -1.66 18.49
C THR A 28 17.06 -2.11 17.75
N CYS A 29 17.16 -1.92 16.43
CA CYS A 29 18.38 -2.17 15.67
C CYS A 29 19.54 -1.28 16.14
N PHE A 30 19.28 0.00 16.34
CA PHE A 30 20.26 0.98 16.81
C PHE A 30 20.78 0.67 18.22
N ALA A 31 19.87 0.31 19.14
CA ALA A 31 20.20 -0.06 20.50
C ALA A 31 21.00 -1.37 20.55
N TYR A 32 20.60 -2.39 19.77
CA TYR A 32 21.29 -3.68 19.74
C TYR A 32 22.70 -3.57 19.14
N ALA A 33 22.88 -2.72 18.14
CA ALA A 33 24.20 -2.44 17.56
C ALA A 33 25.19 -1.86 18.57
N GLY A 34 24.72 -1.18 19.62
CA GLY A 34 25.53 -0.61 20.70
C GLY A 34 26.30 -1.63 21.54
N ILE A 35 25.96 -2.92 21.43
CA ILE A 35 26.65 -4.01 22.13
C ILE A 35 27.92 -4.44 21.37
N SER A 36 28.06 -4.08 20.09
CA SER A 36 29.16 -4.53 19.22
C SER A 36 30.29 -3.52 19.11
N GLN A 37 31.52 -4.03 19.02
CA GLN A 37 32.72 -3.26 18.67
C GLN A 37 32.61 -2.63 17.27
N ASN A 38 31.89 -3.29 16.35
CA ASN A 38 31.62 -2.77 15.01
C ASN A 38 30.15 -2.28 14.92
N TYR A 39 29.90 -1.16 15.58
CA TYR A 39 28.59 -0.53 15.72
C TYR A 39 27.88 -0.32 14.36
N TRP A 40 28.53 0.39 13.43
CA TRP A 40 27.92 0.78 12.17
C TRP A 40 27.66 -0.39 11.23
N GLY A 41 28.56 -1.38 11.21
CA GLY A 41 28.40 -2.59 10.41
C GLY A 41 27.20 -3.42 10.86
N LEU A 42 27.07 -3.65 12.18
CA LEU A 42 25.95 -4.41 12.73
C LEU A 42 24.62 -3.66 12.54
N PHE A 43 24.59 -2.35 12.80
CA PHE A 43 23.39 -1.53 12.55
C PHE A 43 22.95 -1.61 11.08
N GLY A 44 23.87 -1.45 10.13
CA GLY A 44 23.58 -1.51 8.70
C GLY A 44 23.00 -2.87 8.28
N LEU A 45 23.60 -3.96 8.76
CA LEU A 45 23.10 -5.31 8.49
C LEU A 45 21.67 -5.51 9.02
N LEU A 46 21.41 -5.14 10.28
CA LEU A 46 20.10 -5.27 10.90
C LEU A 46 19.05 -4.39 10.20
N ALA A 47 19.44 -3.19 9.78
CA ALA A 47 18.57 -2.29 9.02
C ALA A 47 18.20 -2.88 7.64
N ILE A 48 19.15 -3.49 6.93
CA ILE A 48 18.88 -4.16 5.64
C ILE A 48 17.93 -5.34 5.83
N ILE A 49 18.15 -6.18 6.86
CA ILE A 49 17.27 -7.30 7.18
C ILE A 49 15.85 -6.80 7.48
N ALA A 50 15.74 -5.78 8.33
CA ALA A 50 14.46 -5.18 8.68
C ALA A 50 13.74 -4.60 7.45
N PHE A 51 14.48 -3.89 6.59
CA PHE A 51 13.93 -3.31 5.37
C PHE A 51 13.47 -4.36 4.35
N ALA A 52 14.26 -5.42 4.16
CA ALA A 52 13.89 -6.54 3.29
C ALA A 52 12.62 -7.26 3.78
N GLY A 53 12.52 -7.51 5.10
CA GLY A 53 11.31 -8.07 5.72
C GLY A 53 10.10 -7.16 5.54
N MET A 54 10.29 -5.86 5.74
CA MET A 54 9.25 -4.86 5.54
C MET A 54 8.77 -4.75 4.10
N LEU A 55 9.67 -4.79 3.11
CA LEU A 55 9.28 -4.79 1.70
C LEU A 55 8.50 -6.05 1.34
N SER A 56 8.96 -7.21 1.82
CA SER A 56 8.30 -8.49 1.61
C SER A 56 6.89 -8.49 2.21
N GLY A 57 6.76 -8.06 3.46
CA GLY A 57 5.48 -7.89 4.14
C GLY A 57 4.60 -6.86 3.45
N GLY A 58 5.15 -5.69 3.11
CA GLY A 58 4.45 -4.59 2.46
C GLY A 58 3.90 -4.95 1.09
N LEU A 59 4.62 -5.76 0.31
CA LEU A 59 4.10 -6.31 -0.94
C LEU A 59 2.88 -7.20 -0.71
N LEU A 60 2.94 -8.08 0.29
CA LEU A 60 1.79 -8.90 0.67
C LEU A 60 0.62 -8.02 1.12
N GLY A 61 0.87 -7.07 2.02
CA GLY A 61 -0.14 -6.12 2.50
C GLY A 61 -0.78 -5.33 1.36
N PHE A 62 0.02 -4.87 0.39
CA PHE A 62 -0.45 -4.21 -0.82
C PHE A 62 -1.42 -5.11 -1.59
N LEU A 63 -1.05 -6.37 -1.88
CA LEU A 63 -1.91 -7.31 -2.61
C LEU A 63 -3.27 -7.50 -1.92
N PHE A 64 -3.30 -7.57 -0.59
CA PHE A 64 -4.55 -7.69 0.19
C PHE A 64 -5.31 -6.37 0.32
N GLY A 65 -4.64 -5.22 0.18
CA GLY A 65 -5.25 -3.90 0.33
C GLY A 65 -5.92 -3.34 -0.91
N ILE A 66 -5.72 -3.94 -2.10
CA ILE A 66 -6.29 -3.45 -3.37
C ILE A 66 -7.82 -3.46 -3.29
N PRO A 67 -8.50 -2.33 -3.58
CA PRO A 67 -9.96 -2.26 -3.57
C PRO A 67 -10.56 -3.05 -4.75
N LYS A 68 -11.72 -3.69 -4.52
CA LYS A 68 -12.45 -4.41 -5.58
C LYS A 68 -13.40 -3.45 -6.31
N LEU A 69 -13.39 -3.51 -7.63
CA LEU A 69 -14.35 -2.77 -8.46
C LEU A 69 -15.74 -3.39 -8.29
N ASN A 70 -16.74 -2.56 -8.02
CA ASN A 70 -18.13 -2.98 -8.03
C ASN A 70 -18.58 -3.23 -9.47
N ARG A 71 -18.64 -4.50 -9.88
CA ARG A 71 -19.08 -4.88 -11.24
C ARG A 71 -20.55 -4.55 -11.50
N ASN A 72 -21.35 -4.38 -10.45
CA ASN A 72 -22.76 -4.01 -10.54
C ASN A 72 -22.97 -2.48 -10.48
N TYR A 73 -21.89 -1.69 -10.49
CA TYR A 73 -22.00 -0.24 -10.50
C TYR A 73 -22.52 0.25 -11.85
N ASN A 74 -23.76 0.74 -11.87
CA ASN A 74 -24.39 1.35 -13.04
C ASN A 74 -24.58 2.85 -12.80
N PRO A 75 -23.80 3.74 -13.46
CA PRO A 75 -23.86 5.19 -13.21
C PRO A 75 -25.17 5.84 -13.65
N GLY A 76 -26.03 5.14 -14.41
CA GLY A 76 -27.29 5.67 -14.93
C GLY A 76 -28.52 5.48 -14.03
N GLU A 77 -28.47 4.56 -13.05
CA GLU A 77 -29.66 4.20 -12.25
C GLU A 77 -29.51 4.49 -10.76
N ASP A 78 -28.29 4.42 -10.21
CA ASP A 78 -28.05 4.48 -8.75
C ASP A 78 -26.91 5.45 -8.40
N TYR A 79 -27.10 6.74 -8.70
CA TYR A 79 -26.13 7.79 -8.37
C TYR A 79 -25.86 7.92 -6.85
N ASP A 80 -26.80 7.46 -6.01
CA ASP A 80 -26.79 7.68 -4.56
C ASP A 80 -26.66 6.39 -3.72
N ARG A 81 -26.75 5.20 -4.33
CA ARG A 81 -26.82 3.91 -3.59
C ARG A 81 -25.69 2.91 -3.86
N SER A 82 -25.00 3.02 -4.99
CA SER A 82 -23.94 2.07 -5.34
C SER A 82 -22.56 2.75 -5.32
N THR A 83 -21.69 2.37 -4.38
CA THR A 83 -20.29 2.83 -4.41
C THR A 83 -19.54 2.10 -5.53
N LYS A 84 -18.80 2.85 -6.36
CA LYS A 84 -18.02 2.31 -7.49
C LYS A 84 -16.93 1.32 -7.03
N TYR A 85 -16.42 1.53 -5.82
CA TYR A 85 -15.48 0.63 -5.15
C TYR A 85 -16.15 0.00 -3.94
N LEU A 86 -16.07 -1.33 -3.79
CA LEU A 86 -16.46 -2.00 -2.56
C LEU A 86 -15.27 -2.06 -1.60
N PRO A 87 -15.54 -1.99 -0.27
CA PRO A 87 -14.58 -2.45 0.72
C PRO A 87 -14.15 -3.88 0.40
N ASN A 88 -12.84 -4.13 0.43
CA ASN A 88 -12.32 -5.47 0.16
C ASN A 88 -12.53 -6.38 1.38
N THR A 89 -13.29 -7.48 1.20
CA THR A 89 -13.51 -8.54 2.21
C THR A 89 -12.36 -9.54 2.31
N ASN A 90 -11.31 -9.41 1.49
CA ASN A 90 -10.23 -10.40 1.44
C ASN A 90 -9.63 -10.71 2.82
N LEU A 91 -9.48 -9.74 3.72
CA LEU A 91 -8.97 -10.01 5.08
C LEU A 91 -9.97 -10.73 5.99
N GLU A 92 -11.28 -10.56 5.75
CA GLU A 92 -12.32 -11.29 6.47
C GLU A 92 -12.29 -12.76 6.06
N ASP A 93 -12.31 -13.01 4.75
CA ASP A 93 -12.16 -14.34 4.16
C ASP A 93 -10.84 -15.03 4.62
N VAL A 94 -9.74 -14.24 4.65
CA VAL A 94 -8.41 -14.67 5.10
C VAL A 94 -8.26 -14.68 6.63
N SER A 95 -9.20 -14.17 7.40
CA SER A 95 -9.21 -14.36 8.86
C SER A 95 -9.90 -15.68 9.19
N ASP A 96 -10.97 -15.97 8.48
CA ASP A 96 -11.78 -17.18 8.68
C ASP A 96 -11.04 -18.45 8.27
N TRP A 97 -10.31 -18.43 7.14
CA TRP A 97 -9.46 -19.57 6.76
C TRP A 97 -8.26 -19.77 7.72
N LEU A 98 -7.76 -18.70 8.36
CA LEU A 98 -6.51 -18.67 9.10
C LEU A 98 -6.79 -19.18 10.49
N THR A 99 -7.92 -18.78 11.06
CA THR A 99 -8.43 -19.35 12.31
C THR A 99 -8.62 -20.87 12.18
N LYS A 100 -9.14 -21.35 11.04
CA LYS A 100 -9.25 -22.79 10.77
C LYS A 100 -7.88 -23.48 10.63
N ILE A 101 -6.92 -22.84 9.95
CA ILE A 101 -5.53 -23.35 9.85
C ILE A 101 -4.85 -23.36 11.22
N ILE A 102 -5.00 -22.33 12.04
CA ILE A 102 -4.40 -22.27 13.39
C ILE A 102 -4.95 -23.42 14.24
N ILE A 103 -6.27 -23.64 14.24
CA ILE A 103 -6.89 -24.78 14.92
C ILE A 103 -6.33 -26.10 14.37
N GLY A 104 -6.30 -26.27 13.03
CA GLY A 104 -5.84 -27.50 12.39
C GLY A 104 -4.35 -27.80 12.58
N VAL A 105 -3.48 -26.79 12.53
CA VAL A 105 -2.03 -26.92 12.73
C VAL A 105 -1.70 -27.17 14.20
N THR A 106 -2.43 -26.53 15.12
CA THR A 106 -2.32 -26.80 16.57
C THR A 106 -2.67 -28.25 16.88
N LEU A 107 -3.63 -28.85 16.14
CA LEU A 107 -4.04 -30.24 16.30
C LEU A 107 -3.07 -31.26 15.67
N THR A 108 -2.17 -30.87 14.77
CA THR A 108 -1.43 -31.86 13.94
C THR A 108 0.06 -31.60 13.72
N GLN A 109 0.55 -30.36 13.57
CA GLN A 109 1.91 -30.12 13.04
C GLN A 109 2.63 -28.86 13.57
N LEU A 110 2.21 -28.27 14.69
CA LEU A 110 2.80 -27.03 15.25
C LEU A 110 4.33 -27.08 15.48
N GLY A 111 4.92 -28.27 15.60
CA GLY A 111 6.33 -28.44 15.96
C GLY A 111 7.39 -28.08 14.90
N LYS A 112 7.04 -27.98 13.61
CA LYS A 112 8.06 -27.80 12.53
C LYS A 112 8.39 -26.34 12.21
N ILE A 113 7.48 -25.42 12.46
CA ILE A 113 7.63 -23.98 12.11
C ILE A 113 8.81 -23.32 12.86
N PRO A 114 9.02 -23.56 14.17
CA PRO A 114 10.16 -22.99 14.89
C PRO A 114 11.51 -23.46 14.34
N GLY A 115 11.57 -24.65 13.73
CA GLY A 115 12.78 -25.21 13.13
C GLY A 115 13.30 -24.35 11.98
N TYR A 116 12.43 -24.00 11.02
CA TYR A 116 12.83 -23.18 9.86
C TYR A 116 13.25 -21.76 10.26
N LEU A 117 12.55 -21.13 11.21
CA LEU A 117 12.92 -19.81 11.73
C LEU A 117 14.29 -19.83 12.42
N ARG A 118 14.57 -20.89 13.19
CA ARG A 118 15.89 -21.11 13.80
C ARG A 118 16.97 -21.31 12.73
N SER A 119 16.74 -22.15 11.73
CA SER A 119 17.71 -22.38 10.66
C SER A 119 18.04 -21.10 9.87
N LEU A 120 17.05 -20.23 9.63
CA LEU A 120 17.29 -18.95 8.98
C LEU A 120 18.13 -18.00 9.85
N ALA A 121 17.83 -17.93 11.14
CA ALA A 121 18.61 -17.11 12.08
C ALA A 121 20.04 -17.64 12.22
N ASP A 122 20.20 -18.96 12.31
CA ASP A 122 21.51 -19.63 12.40
C ASP A 122 22.34 -19.37 11.14
N TYR A 123 21.73 -19.47 9.96
CA TYR A 123 22.39 -19.11 8.70
C TYR A 123 22.91 -17.67 8.72
N LEU A 124 22.14 -16.71 9.21
CA LEU A 124 22.55 -15.30 9.29
C LEU A 124 23.66 -15.06 10.32
N ILE A 125 23.64 -15.79 11.44
CA ILE A 125 24.67 -15.72 12.49
C ILE A 125 25.97 -16.33 11.99
N ASP A 126 25.91 -17.55 11.43
CA ASP A 126 27.08 -18.32 11.02
C ASP A 126 27.80 -17.68 9.83
N ASN A 127 27.09 -16.95 8.97
CA ASN A 127 27.65 -16.30 7.79
C ASN A 127 27.92 -14.80 7.96
N SER A 128 27.74 -14.25 9.17
CA SER A 128 28.01 -12.84 9.44
C SER A 128 29.00 -12.69 10.58
N SER A 129 30.22 -12.25 10.25
CA SER A 129 31.22 -11.88 11.26
C SER A 129 30.83 -10.66 12.10
N LEU A 130 29.76 -9.94 11.71
CA LEU A 130 29.25 -8.76 12.39
C LEU A 130 28.25 -9.10 13.49
N VAL A 131 27.56 -10.24 13.37
CA VAL A 131 26.58 -10.68 14.36
C VAL A 131 27.36 -11.31 15.51
N LEU A 132 27.35 -10.64 16.66
CA LEU A 132 28.00 -11.15 17.85
C LEU A 132 27.40 -12.52 18.22
N GLN A 133 28.26 -13.49 18.58
CA GLN A 133 27.85 -14.76 19.17
C GLN A 133 27.42 -14.55 20.64
N VAL A 134 26.46 -13.67 20.87
CA VAL A 134 25.78 -13.54 22.17
C VAL A 134 24.58 -14.49 22.14
N ASP A 135 24.29 -15.12 23.28
CA ASP A 135 23.13 -16.01 23.43
C ASP A 135 21.80 -15.36 23.00
N SER A 136 21.73 -14.01 23.01
CA SER A 136 20.56 -13.23 22.61
C SER A 136 20.44 -12.95 21.10
N ALA A 137 21.45 -13.21 20.27
CA ALA A 137 21.44 -12.86 18.85
C ALA A 137 20.37 -13.62 18.05
N ARG A 138 20.24 -14.93 18.33
CA ARG A 138 19.26 -15.80 17.68
C ARG A 138 17.81 -15.37 17.95
N PRO A 139 17.34 -15.25 19.21
CA PRO A 139 15.97 -14.81 19.46
C PRO A 139 15.72 -13.37 18.96
N PHE A 140 16.74 -12.51 18.99
CA PHE A 140 16.64 -11.15 18.46
C PHE A 140 16.39 -11.13 16.95
N LEU A 141 17.18 -11.84 16.15
CA LEU A 141 17.01 -11.89 14.69
C LEU A 141 15.65 -12.46 14.29
N ILE A 142 15.20 -13.52 14.96
CA ILE A 142 13.87 -14.11 14.73
C ILE A 142 12.78 -13.07 15.01
N ALA A 143 12.85 -12.38 16.15
CA ALA A 143 11.89 -11.35 16.51
C ALA A 143 11.90 -10.18 15.51
N LEU A 144 13.09 -9.75 15.07
CA LEU A 144 13.25 -8.68 14.09
C LEU A 144 12.60 -9.04 12.75
N ILE A 145 12.87 -10.24 12.21
CA ILE A 145 12.29 -10.70 10.94
C ILE A 145 10.76 -10.74 11.03
N ILE A 146 10.22 -11.33 12.10
CA ILE A 146 8.77 -11.43 12.30
C ILE A 146 8.13 -10.05 12.42
N TYR A 147 8.72 -9.18 13.25
CA TYR A 147 8.26 -7.82 13.45
C TYR A 147 8.26 -7.04 12.14
N SER A 148 9.37 -7.07 11.40
CA SER A 148 9.51 -6.33 10.13
C SER A 148 8.54 -6.82 9.07
N LEU A 149 8.32 -8.13 8.96
CA LEU A 149 7.34 -8.69 8.02
C LEU A 149 5.91 -8.25 8.39
N PHE A 150 5.56 -8.28 9.67
CA PHE A 150 4.25 -7.87 10.14
C PHE A 150 4.03 -6.35 9.99
N ALA A 151 4.99 -5.53 10.42
CA ALA A 151 4.95 -4.08 10.30
C ALA A 151 4.85 -3.64 8.84
N GLY A 152 5.61 -4.28 7.95
CA GLY A 152 5.52 -4.10 6.50
C GLY A 152 4.14 -4.42 5.97
N PHE A 153 3.61 -5.61 6.30
CA PHE A 153 2.27 -6.05 5.89
C PHE A 153 1.17 -5.07 6.31
N VAL A 154 1.14 -4.72 7.60
CA VAL A 154 0.15 -3.79 8.15
C VAL A 154 0.26 -2.44 7.46
N THR A 155 1.47 -1.90 7.32
CA THR A 155 1.71 -0.63 6.64
C THR A 155 1.23 -0.67 5.19
N GLY A 156 1.67 -1.66 4.41
CA GLY A 156 1.29 -1.81 3.00
C GLY A 156 -0.22 -1.97 2.82
N TYR A 157 -0.86 -2.76 3.68
CA TYR A 157 -2.31 -2.95 3.68
C TYR A 157 -3.08 -1.66 3.95
N PHE A 158 -2.77 -0.98 5.07
CA PHE A 158 -3.47 0.25 5.45
C PHE A 158 -3.26 1.36 4.42
N TYR A 159 -2.03 1.52 3.92
CA TYR A 159 -1.72 2.56 2.95
C TYR A 159 -2.47 2.31 1.63
N THR A 160 -2.45 1.07 1.15
CA THR A 160 -3.19 0.70 -0.07
C THR A 160 -4.69 0.91 0.11
N ARG A 161 -5.25 0.49 1.25
CA ARG A 161 -6.68 0.60 1.53
C ARG A 161 -7.18 2.06 1.62
N ILE A 162 -6.37 2.97 2.16
CA ILE A 162 -6.73 4.38 2.33
C ILE A 162 -6.51 5.19 1.06
N TYR A 163 -5.34 5.04 0.40
CA TYR A 163 -4.94 5.94 -0.68
C TYR A 163 -5.38 5.47 -2.07
N LEU A 164 -5.39 4.15 -2.32
CA LEU A 164 -5.62 3.62 -3.67
C LEU A 164 -7.03 3.92 -4.20
N PRO A 165 -8.12 3.83 -3.41
CA PRO A 165 -9.45 4.22 -3.87
C PRO A 165 -9.54 5.69 -4.31
N ASN A 166 -8.94 6.59 -3.53
CA ASN A 166 -8.90 8.02 -3.83
C ASN A 166 -8.06 8.31 -5.09
N LEU A 167 -6.95 7.59 -5.27
CA LEU A 167 -6.14 7.71 -6.48
C LEU A 167 -6.93 7.28 -7.73
N PHE A 168 -7.66 6.16 -7.65
CA PHE A 168 -8.49 5.69 -8.76
C PHE A 168 -9.67 6.60 -9.07
N SER A 169 -10.30 7.26 -8.08
CA SER A 169 -11.37 8.23 -8.35
C SER A 169 -10.83 9.46 -9.08
N ILE A 170 -9.71 10.03 -8.63
CA ILE A 170 -9.07 11.18 -9.28
C ILE A 170 -8.66 10.85 -10.73
N MET A 171 -8.09 9.67 -10.97
CA MET A 171 -7.71 9.24 -12.32
C MET A 171 -8.91 9.12 -13.25
N GLU A 172 -10.03 8.58 -12.75
CA GLU A 172 -11.25 8.45 -13.54
C GLU A 172 -11.90 9.81 -13.86
N GLU A 173 -11.94 10.73 -12.89
CA GLU A 173 -12.44 12.09 -13.08
C GLU A 173 -11.62 12.84 -14.15
N ASN A 174 -10.29 12.76 -14.06
CA ASN A 174 -9.40 13.33 -15.07
C ASN A 174 -9.62 12.73 -16.45
N ARG A 175 -9.91 11.42 -16.53
CA ARG A 175 -10.22 10.74 -17.80
C ARG A 175 -11.54 11.25 -18.40
N ARG A 176 -12.57 11.45 -17.57
CA ARG A 176 -13.87 11.99 -18.00
C ARG A 176 -13.74 13.43 -18.50
N GLN A 177 -13.05 14.29 -17.75
CA GLN A 177 -12.83 15.68 -18.17
C GLN A 177 -12.10 15.78 -19.51
N LYS A 178 -11.07 14.95 -19.74
CA LYS A 178 -10.38 14.89 -21.03
C LYS A 178 -11.30 14.46 -22.18
N ALA A 179 -12.19 13.50 -21.93
CA ALA A 179 -13.16 13.06 -22.92
C ALA A 179 -14.18 14.16 -23.25
N GLU A 180 -14.71 14.86 -22.24
CA GLU A 180 -15.62 15.99 -22.43
C GLU A 180 -14.96 17.11 -23.23
N ILE A 181 -13.73 17.51 -22.88
CA ILE A 181 -12.98 18.54 -23.60
C ILE A 181 -12.73 18.14 -25.06
N ALA A 182 -12.46 16.86 -25.33
CA ALA A 182 -12.29 16.36 -26.70
C ALA A 182 -13.59 16.45 -27.51
N LEU A 183 -14.74 16.13 -26.90
CA LEU A 183 -16.05 16.29 -27.54
C LEU A 183 -16.37 17.75 -27.84
N TRP A 184 -16.17 18.65 -26.87
CA TRP A 184 -16.37 20.09 -27.07
C TRP A 184 -15.46 20.66 -28.17
N ARG A 185 -14.19 20.24 -28.21
CA ARG A 185 -13.24 20.65 -29.26
C ARG A 185 -13.70 20.21 -30.64
N GLU A 186 -14.21 18.98 -30.76
CA GLU A 186 -14.73 18.43 -32.01
C GLU A 186 -16.02 19.14 -32.46
N GLU A 187 -16.90 19.49 -31.52
CA GLU A 187 -18.10 20.26 -31.80
C GLU A 187 -17.78 21.68 -32.30
N VAL A 188 -16.81 22.35 -31.67
CA VAL A 188 -16.32 23.67 -32.11
C VAL A 188 -15.72 23.59 -33.52
N ARG A 189 -14.87 22.59 -33.79
CA ARG A 189 -14.29 22.34 -35.12
C ARG A 189 -15.37 22.17 -36.19
N LYS A 190 -16.40 21.38 -35.91
CA LYS A 190 -17.53 21.19 -36.84
C LYS A 190 -18.29 22.49 -37.10
N LYS A 191 -18.51 23.31 -36.07
CA LYS A 191 -19.14 24.63 -36.23
C LYS A 191 -18.29 25.57 -37.07
N GLU A 192 -16.97 25.61 -36.87
CA GLU A 192 -16.03 26.38 -37.70
C GLU A 192 -16.05 25.93 -39.16
N GLU A 193 -16.04 24.62 -39.43
CA GLU A 193 -16.15 24.07 -40.79
C GLU A 193 -17.49 24.43 -41.46
N GLN A 194 -18.59 24.39 -40.72
CA GLN A 194 -19.90 24.82 -41.22
C GLN A 194 -19.92 26.32 -41.57
N LEU A 195 -19.31 27.15 -40.74
CA LEU A 195 -19.16 28.60 -40.99
C LEU A 195 -18.30 28.88 -42.23
N CYS A 196 -17.18 28.18 -42.41
CA CYS A 196 -16.31 28.34 -43.59
C CYS A 196 -16.93 27.78 -44.88
N ASN A 197 -17.72 26.70 -44.78
CA ASN A 197 -18.38 26.07 -45.93
C ASN A 197 -19.71 26.74 -46.32
N HIS A 198 -20.15 27.77 -45.59
CA HIS A 198 -21.25 28.64 -45.97
C HIS A 198 -20.67 29.96 -46.54
N PRO A 199 -20.12 29.97 -47.77
CA PRO A 199 -19.66 31.21 -48.37
C PRO A 199 -20.88 32.13 -48.55
N ASN A 200 -20.75 33.39 -48.16
CA ASN A 200 -21.69 34.50 -48.40
C ASN A 200 -22.65 34.24 -49.58
N SER A 201 -23.83 33.70 -49.31
CA SER A 201 -25.00 33.96 -50.16
C SER A 201 -25.58 35.35 -49.88
N GLU A 202 -24.95 36.11 -48.99
CA GLU A 202 -25.25 37.52 -48.72
C GLU A 202 -24.18 38.42 -49.34
N GLY A 203 -24.12 38.43 -50.67
CA GLY A 203 -23.68 39.59 -51.44
C GLY A 203 -24.68 39.76 -52.59
N LYS A 204 -25.29 40.92 -52.86
CA LYS A 204 -25.11 42.30 -52.40
C LYS A 204 -26.40 43.09 -52.85
N PRO A 205 -26.47 44.43 -52.82
CA PRO A 205 -27.58 45.24 -52.32
C PRO A 205 -28.45 45.90 -53.42
N SER A 206 -29.51 46.61 -52.99
CA SER A 206 -30.29 47.66 -53.70
C SER A 206 -30.80 47.36 -55.11
#